data_AF-A0A507R154-F1
#
_entry.id   AF-A0A507R154-F1
#
_cell.length_a   1.000
_cell.length_b   1.000
_cell.length_c   1.000
_cell.angle_alpha   90.00
_cell.angle_beta   90.00
_cell.angle_gamma   90.00
#
_symmetry.space_group_name_H-M   'P 1'
#
loop_
_entity.id
_entity.type
_entity.pdbx_description
1 polymer ?
#
loop_
_entity_poly.entity_id
_entity_poly.type
_entity_poly.pdbx_seq_one_letter_code
_entity_poly.pdbx_strand_id
1 'polypeptide(L)'
;MRTKLKDEDLANKLIPNFALGCRRLTPDIGYLEALGEPSVTTVYGEITKMTPKGVVTDSSKEYKLDGLVCAAGFDTTFKPRFPLIGRNGANLGEEWKDEPRSYLGLATHGIPQLLYVPWTQVSH
;
A
#
# COMPACT_ATOMS: atom_id res chain seq x y z
N MET A 1 7.06 17.58 -12.10
CA MET A 1 6.99 17.57 -10.62
C MET A 1 7.68 18.79 -10.01
N ARG A 2 8.99 18.99 -10.22
CA ARG A 2 9.76 20.14 -9.67
C ARG A 2 9.10 21.51 -9.88
N THR A 3 8.70 21.82 -11.11
CA THR A 3 8.05 23.10 -11.46
C THR A 3 6.76 23.37 -10.69
N LYS A 4 6.02 22.32 -10.29
CA LYS A 4 4.75 22.45 -9.55
C LYS A 4 4.95 22.56 -8.04
N LEU A 5 5.89 21.80 -7.48
CA LEU A 5 6.15 21.76 -6.03
C LEU A 5 6.82 23.03 -5.50
N LYS A 6 7.62 23.74 -6.33
CA LYS A 6 8.35 24.98 -5.97
C LYS A 6 9.22 24.89 -4.69
N ASP A 7 9.44 23.67 -4.18
CA ASP A 7 10.27 23.31 -3.04
C ASP A 7 11.21 22.19 -3.50
N GLU A 8 12.51 22.48 -3.52
CA GLU A 8 13.55 21.56 -3.99
C GLU A 8 13.77 20.38 -3.02
N ASP A 9 13.65 20.61 -1.71
CA ASP A 9 13.82 19.56 -0.71
C ASP A 9 12.67 18.56 -0.78
N LEU A 10 11.44 19.06 -0.93
CA LEU A 10 10.26 18.23 -1.11
C LEU A 10 10.29 17.48 -2.45
N ALA A 11 10.77 18.13 -3.51
CA ALA A 11 10.91 17.49 -4.82
C ALA A 11 11.92 16.34 -4.81
N ASN A 12 13.05 16.50 -4.11
CA ASN A 12 14.06 15.44 -3.99
C ASN A 12 13.53 14.21 -3.24
N LYS A 13 12.56 14.39 -2.34
CA LYS A 13 11.94 13.30 -1.57
C LYS A 13 10.74 12.65 -2.29
N LEU A 14 9.96 13.43 -3.04
CA LEU A 14 8.76 12.93 -3.75
C LEU A 14 9.08 12.25 -5.08
N ILE A 15 10.14 12.67 -5.78
CA ILE A 15 10.48 12.11 -7.08
C ILE A 15 11.00 10.69 -6.88
N PRO A 16 10.31 9.67 -7.42
CA PRO A 16 10.69 8.29 -7.20
C PRO A 16 11.98 7.92 -7.94
N ASN A 17 12.78 7.05 -7.32
CA ASN A 17 14.00 6.47 -7.92
C ASN A 17 13.74 5.18 -8.72
N PHE A 18 12.48 4.78 -8.91
CA PHE A 18 12.11 3.62 -9.72
C PHE A 18 11.66 4.04 -11.12
N ALA A 19 11.80 3.13 -12.10
CA ALA A 19 11.41 3.42 -13.47
C ALA A 19 9.89 3.64 -13.63
N LEU A 20 9.52 4.50 -14.57
CA LEU A 20 8.11 4.78 -14.89
C LEU A 20 7.39 3.47 -15.31
N GLY A 21 6.19 3.26 -14.78
CA GLY A 21 5.38 2.06 -15.07
C GLY A 21 5.66 0.85 -14.18
N CYS A 22 6.71 0.85 -13.35
CA CYS A 22 6.92 -0.22 -12.35
C CYS A 22 5.84 -0.23 -11.24
N ARG A 23 5.10 0.87 -11.10
CA ARG A 23 3.93 1.00 -10.26
C ARG A 23 2.82 1.65 -11.07
N ARG A 24 1.57 1.31 -10.74
CA ARG A 24 0.39 1.94 -11.36
C ARG A 24 0.47 3.45 -11.20
N LEU A 25 0.31 4.17 -12.31
CA LEU A 25 0.27 5.63 -12.29
C LEU A 25 -0.97 6.06 -11.50
N THR A 26 -0.77 6.95 -10.53
CA THR A 26 -1.84 7.60 -9.78
C THR A 26 -2.09 8.96 -10.42
N PRO A 27 -3.06 9.09 -11.35
CA PRO A 27 -3.44 10.40 -11.84
C PRO A 27 -4.16 11.13 -10.70
N ASP A 28 -3.62 12.26 -10.28
CA ASP A 28 -4.31 13.13 -9.34
C ASP A 28 -4.17 14.59 -9.79
N ILE A 29 -5.30 15.29 -9.82
CA ILE A 29 -5.40 16.68 -10.25
C ILE A 29 -5.25 17.54 -9.00
N GLY A 30 -4.17 18.30 -8.92
CA GLY A 30 -3.95 19.24 -7.81
C GLY A 30 -3.16 18.70 -6.63
N TYR A 31 -2.77 17.41 -6.62
CA TYR A 31 -1.99 16.83 -5.52
C TYR A 31 -0.68 17.57 -5.25
N LEU A 32 0.10 17.82 -6.31
CA LEU A 32 1.41 18.48 -6.17
C LEU A 32 1.27 19.93 -5.75
N GLU A 33 0.21 20.60 -6.18
CA GLU A 33 -0.13 21.97 -5.81
C GLU A 33 -0.56 22.05 -4.34
N ALA A 34 -1.37 21.09 -3.87
CA ALA A 34 -1.84 21.04 -2.48
C ALA A 34 -0.69 20.88 -1.47
N LEU A 35 0.38 20.17 -1.84
CA LEU A 35 1.56 20.02 -0.97
C LEU A 35 2.32 21.34 -0.72
N GLY A 36 2.10 22.37 -1.54
CA GLY A 36 2.68 23.70 -1.39
C GLY A 36 1.77 24.71 -0.67
N GLU A 37 0.55 24.34 -0.28
CA GLU A 37 -0.38 25.23 0.42
C GLU A 37 0.11 25.52 1.87
N PRO A 38 -0.06 26.75 2.38
CA PRO A 38 0.43 27.13 3.71
C PRO A 38 -0.27 26.39 4.86
N SER A 39 -1.44 25.80 4.61
CA SER A 39 -2.18 24.97 5.57
C SER A 39 -1.69 23.51 5.61
N VAL A 40 -0.82 23.11 4.67
CA VAL A 40 -0.34 21.73 4.55
C VAL A 40 1.08 21.64 5.09
N THR A 41 1.29 20.72 6.03
CA THR A 41 2.62 20.37 6.51
C THR A 41 2.97 18.98 6.04
N THR A 42 3.92 18.86 5.11
CA THR A 42 4.42 17.56 4.67
C THR A 42 5.48 17.05 5.64
N VAL A 43 5.29 15.84 6.16
CA VAL A 43 6.23 15.21 7.10
C VAL A 43 6.79 13.95 6.46
N TYR A 44 8.12 13.87 6.38
CA TYR A 44 8.86 12.70 5.94
C TYR A 44 9.49 12.01 7.15
N GLY A 45 9.34 10.70 7.23
CA GLY A 45 9.86 9.89 8.32
C GLY A 45 8.90 8.78 8.69
N GLU A 46 9.27 8.01 9.70
CA GLU A 46 8.42 6.94 10.24
C GLU A 46 7.57 7.43 11.42
N ILE A 47 6.39 6.83 11.56
CA ILE A 47 5.54 7.01 12.74
C ILE A 47 5.99 6.01 13.80
N THR A 48 6.45 6.49 14.95
CA THR A 48 6.96 5.63 16.04
C THR A 48 5.86 5.14 16.96
N LYS A 49 4.88 6.01 17.28
CA LYS A 49 3.71 5.63 18.08
C LYS A 49 2.53 6.57 17.88
N MET A 50 1.35 6.06 18.20
CA MET A 50 0.12 6.84 18.33
C MET A 50 -0.12 7.23 19.78
N THR A 51 -0.60 8.45 20.02
CA THR A 51 -1.04 8.94 21.33
C THR A 51 -2.52 9.31 21.25
N PRO A 52 -3.21 9.47 22.39
CA PRO A 52 -4.58 9.98 22.39
C PRO A 52 -4.73 11.40 21.80
N LYS A 53 -3.63 12.13 21.61
CA LYS A 53 -3.63 13.50 21.07
C LYS A 53 -3.20 13.56 19.61
N GLY A 54 -2.61 12.50 19.06
CA GLY A 54 -2.14 12.47 17.68
C GLY A 54 -1.01 11.47 17.43
N VAL A 55 -0.01 11.86 16.64
CA VAL A 55 1.06 10.96 16.16
C VAL A 55 2.45 11.45 16.54
N VAL A 56 3.34 10.52 16.90
CA VAL A 56 4.75 10.82 17.19
C VAL A 56 5.61 10.25 16.06
N THR A 57 6.48 11.08 15.52
CA THR A 57 7.42 10.70 14.45
C THR A 57 8.77 10.27 15.00
N ASP A 58 9.62 9.71 14.15
CA ASP A 58 11.03 9.37 14.42
C ASP A 58 11.86 10.55 14.95
N SER A 59 11.54 11.78 14.56
CA SER A 59 12.11 13.02 15.09
C SER A 59 11.68 13.35 16.53
N SER A 60 10.94 12.46 17.21
CA SER A 60 10.35 12.66 18.54
C SER A 60 9.38 13.83 18.65
N LYS A 61 8.94 14.39 17.52
CA LYS A 61 7.94 15.45 17.46
C LYS A 61 6.53 14.84 17.50
N GLU A 62 5.65 15.42 18.32
CA GLU A 62 4.24 15.05 18.37
C GLU A 62 3.41 16.02 17.53
N TYR A 63 2.61 15.46 16.61
CA TYR A 63 1.64 16.18 15.80
C TYR A 63 0.26 15.92 16.36
N LYS A 64 -0.38 16.97 16.89
CA LYS A 64 -1.75 16.88 17.41
C LYS A 64 -2.74 16.85 16.26
N LEU A 65 -3.71 15.94 16.31
CA LEU A 65 -4.69 15.72 15.25
C LEU A 65 -6.08 15.59 15.85
N ASP A 66 -7.06 16.21 15.21
CA ASP A 66 -8.47 16.02 15.53
C ASP A 66 -9.07 14.81 14.78
N GLY A 67 -8.42 14.38 13.69
CA GLY A 67 -8.81 13.22 12.89
C GLY A 67 -7.62 12.58 12.19
N LEU A 68 -7.67 11.26 11.99
CA LEU A 68 -6.63 10.48 11.33
C LEU A 68 -7.22 9.71 10.15
N VAL A 69 -6.64 9.92 8.97
CA VAL A 69 -7.00 9.19 7.74
C VAL A 69 -5.85 8.25 7.38
N CYS A 70 -6.12 6.94 7.37
CA CYS A 70 -5.12 5.91 7.07
C CYS A 70 -5.14 5.53 5.58
N ALA A 71 -4.23 6.10 4.79
CA ALA A 71 -4.01 5.72 3.40
C ALA A 71 -2.86 4.70 3.25
N ALA A 72 -2.85 3.65 4.09
CA ALA A 72 -1.73 2.69 4.22
C ALA A 72 -1.66 1.61 3.11
N GLY A 73 -2.48 1.73 2.06
CA GLY A 73 -2.52 0.78 0.96
C GLY A 73 -3.40 -0.44 1.21
N PHE A 74 -3.07 -1.56 0.57
CA PHE A 74 -3.87 -2.78 0.55
C PHE A 74 -3.00 -4.01 0.83
N ASP A 75 -3.63 -5.05 1.37
CA ASP A 75 -3.01 -6.37 1.48
C ASP A 75 -2.92 -7.02 0.09
N THR A 76 -1.70 -7.17 -0.41
CA THR A 76 -1.38 -7.79 -1.71
C THR A 76 -0.81 -9.19 -1.57
N THR A 77 -1.00 -9.86 -0.42
CA THR A 77 -0.54 -11.24 -0.21
C THR A 77 -1.34 -12.26 -1.03
N PHE A 78 -2.54 -11.88 -1.49
CA PHE A 78 -3.52 -12.78 -2.13
C PHE A 78 -3.99 -13.94 -1.24
N LYS A 79 -3.59 -13.98 0.05
CA LYS A 79 -4.04 -14.96 1.03
C LYS A 79 -5.55 -14.81 1.24
N PRO A 80 -6.32 -15.92 1.21
CA PRO A 80 -7.74 -15.88 1.54
C PRO A 80 -7.98 -15.35 2.96
N ARG A 81 -8.97 -14.46 3.11
CA ARG A 81 -9.34 -13.89 4.42
C ARG A 81 -10.09 -14.86 5.33
N PHE A 82 -10.57 -15.96 4.77
CA PHE A 82 -11.29 -17.02 5.48
C PHE A 82 -10.63 -18.37 5.21
N PRO A 83 -10.75 -19.35 6.12
CA PRO A 83 -10.18 -20.67 5.91
C PRO A 83 -10.75 -21.33 4.66
N LEU A 84 -9.87 -21.71 3.73
CA LEU A 84 -10.21 -22.50 2.56
C LEU A 84 -9.56 -23.86 2.70
N ILE A 85 -10.36 -24.85 3.10
CA ILE A 85 -9.89 -26.20 3.41
C ILE A 85 -10.11 -27.12 2.20
N GLY A 86 -9.01 -27.62 1.66
CA GLY A 86 -8.98 -28.57 0.56
C GLY A 86 -8.89 -30.03 1.02
N ARG A 87 -8.40 -30.86 0.11
CA ARG A 87 -8.13 -32.28 0.37
C ARG A 87 -7.14 -32.45 1.52
N ASN A 88 -7.32 -33.52 2.29
CA ASN A 88 -6.45 -33.89 3.41
C ASN A 88 -6.32 -32.79 4.48
N GLY A 89 -7.29 -31.87 4.57
CA GLY A 89 -7.28 -30.77 5.53
C GLY A 89 -6.34 -29.61 5.18
N ALA A 90 -5.79 -29.57 3.96
CA ALA A 90 -4.89 -28.50 3.53
C ALA A 90 -5.60 -27.13 3.57
N ASN A 91 -5.03 -26.15 4.27
CA ASN A 91 -5.57 -24.81 4.33
C ASN A 91 -4.81 -23.90 3.35
N LEU A 92 -5.54 -23.35 2.37
CA LEU A 92 -4.95 -22.46 1.36
C LEU A 92 -4.24 -21.25 1.97
N GLY A 93 -4.76 -20.74 3.09
CA GLY A 93 -4.16 -19.61 3.76
C GLY A 93 -2.75 -19.90 4.28
N GLU A 94 -2.48 -21.14 4.67
CA GLU A 94 -1.15 -21.55 5.14
C GLU A 94 -0.24 -21.88 3.96
N GLU A 95 -0.76 -22.54 2.92
CA GLU A 95 -0.04 -22.83 1.67
C GLU A 95 0.45 -21.55 0.97
N TRP A 96 -0.36 -20.47 0.98
CA TRP A 96 -0.04 -19.19 0.33
C TRP A 96 0.58 -18.15 1.28
N LYS A 97 1.03 -18.57 2.46
CA LYS A 97 1.61 -17.65 3.46
C LYS A 97 2.83 -16.90 2.92
N ASP A 98 3.71 -17.61 2.21
CA ASP A 98 4.96 -17.05 1.70
C ASP A 98 4.84 -16.67 0.21
N GLU A 99 4.22 -17.54 -0.60
CA GLU A 99 4.07 -17.34 -2.05
C GLU A 99 2.78 -17.98 -2.57
N PRO A 100 1.85 -17.21 -3.16
CA PRO A 100 0.65 -17.76 -3.78
C PRO A 100 0.98 -18.58 -5.04
N ARG A 101 0.68 -19.88 -5.00
CA ARG A 101 0.87 -20.80 -6.13
C ARG A 101 -0.44 -21.21 -6.75
N SER A 102 -0.54 -20.97 -8.05
CA SER A 102 -1.72 -21.31 -8.85
C SER A 102 -1.34 -21.80 -10.23
N TYR A 103 -2.22 -22.60 -10.81
CA TYR A 103 -2.18 -23.02 -12.20
C TYR A 103 -2.96 -22.00 -13.04
N LEU A 104 -2.26 -21.33 -13.96
CA LEU A 104 -2.79 -20.28 -14.85
C LEU A 104 -3.45 -19.09 -14.13
N GLY A 105 -3.16 -18.89 -12.84
CA GLY A 105 -3.87 -17.92 -12.00
C GLY A 105 -5.25 -18.39 -11.52
N LEU A 106 -5.78 -19.51 -12.00
CA LEU A 106 -7.20 -19.85 -11.84
C LEU A 106 -7.49 -20.92 -10.78
N ALA A 107 -6.60 -21.88 -10.61
CA ALA A 107 -6.80 -23.00 -9.70
C ALA A 107 -5.54 -23.26 -8.88
N THR A 108 -5.66 -24.01 -7.78
CA THR A 108 -4.51 -24.36 -6.94
C THR A 108 -4.52 -25.85 -6.61
N HIS A 109 -3.34 -26.40 -6.34
CA HIS A 109 -3.21 -27.81 -5.99
C HIS A 109 -3.92 -28.11 -4.67
N GLY A 110 -4.48 -29.31 -4.54
CA GLY A 110 -5.12 -29.75 -3.29
C GLY A 110 -6.53 -29.22 -3.04
N ILE A 111 -7.02 -28.23 -3.81
CA ILE A 111 -8.36 -27.65 -3.62
C ILE A 111 -9.20 -27.80 -4.90
N PRO A 112 -9.81 -28.98 -5.12
CA PRO A 112 -10.61 -29.23 -6.31
C PRO A 112 -11.85 -28.34 -6.34
N GLN A 113 -12.34 -28.03 -7.55
CA GLN A 113 -13.56 -27.21 -7.80
C GLN A 113 -13.48 -25.76 -7.30
N LEU A 114 -12.33 -25.31 -6.78
CA LEU A 114 -12.07 -23.90 -6.52
C LEU A 114 -11.57 -23.22 -7.80
N LEU A 115 -12.31 -22.21 -8.25
CA LEU A 115 -11.86 -21.24 -9.24
C LEU A 115 -11.59 -19.91 -8.55
N TYR A 116 -10.35 -19.44 -8.62
CA TYR A 116 -9.91 -18.15 -8.14
C TYR A 116 -9.74 -17.21 -9.33
N VAL A 117 -10.21 -15.97 -9.20
CA VAL A 117 -9.98 -14.92 -10.20
C VAL A 117 -9.08 -13.88 -9.56
N PRO A 118 -7.75 -14.00 -9.70
CA PRO A 118 -6.84 -13.01 -9.17
C PRO A 118 -6.97 -11.70 -9.94
N TRP A 119 -6.61 -10.61 -9.29
CA TRP A 119 -6.39 -9.31 -9.93
C TRP A 119 -5.11 -9.25 -10.81
N THR A 120 -4.51 -10.40 -11.14
CA THR A 120 -3.17 -10.53 -11.73
C THR A 120 -3.02 -9.90 -13.11
N GLN A 121 -4.10 -9.69 -13.87
CA GLN A 121 -4.03 -9.01 -15.17
C GLN A 121 -4.45 -7.53 -15.16
N VAL A 122 -5.00 -7.00 -14.07
CA VAL A 122 -5.57 -5.64 -14.04
C VAL A 122 -4.63 -4.62 -13.37
N SER A 123 -3.50 -5.09 -12.83
CA SER A 123 -2.61 -4.29 -11.98
C SER A 123 -1.27 -3.94 -12.63
N HIS A 124 -1.02 -4.41 -13.86
CA HIS A 124 0.13 -4.02 -14.70
C HIS A 124 -0.20 -2.81 -15.57
#